data_AF-A0A3P6RRQ8-F1
#
_entry.id   AF-A0A3P6RRQ8-F1
#
_cell.length_a   1.000
_cell.length_b   1.000
_cell.length_c   1.000
_cell.angle_alpha   90.00
_cell.angle_beta   90.00
_cell.angle_gamma   90.00
#
_symmetry.space_group_name_H-M   'P 1'
#
loop_
_entity.id
_entity.type
_entity.pdbx_description
1 polymer ?
#
loop_
_entity_poly.entity_id
_entity_poly.type
_entity_poly.pdbx_seq_one_letter_code
_entity_poly.pdbx_strand_id
1 'polypeptide(L)'
;MRKNGCGRKLSCHSHDYGALFRYQYKPIAADSIYPFLLVNIGTGISVLKVDSPSQFQRVGGSSMGGGAFIGLGNLLTSAQSFDELLLMAEKGDHRKCDTLVCDIYGGSYENLNLAADLIAGSFGKCSRMGKRGARGDQERASEQDIAKSLLLMISNNIGQVLAESIMAMLYGMRFAMKRIYFGGFFIRKHPITMRTLSYAINYWSKGNMEALFMKHEGYLGAVGAFLDVGDT
;
A
#
# COMPACT_ATOMS: atom_id res chain seq x y z
N MET A 1 -12.73 51.52 -13.68
CA MET A 1 -11.40 51.30 -13.07
C MET A 1 -11.48 50.15 -12.06
N ARG A 2 -10.66 49.12 -12.31
CA ARG A 2 -10.09 48.08 -11.41
C ARG A 2 -11.00 47.31 -10.42
N LYS A 3 -11.33 46.08 -10.82
CA LYS A 3 -11.51 44.92 -9.92
C LYS A 3 -10.14 44.48 -9.41
N ASN A 4 -9.91 44.48 -8.10
CA ASN A 4 -8.69 43.91 -7.51
C ASN A 4 -8.86 42.40 -7.32
N GLY A 5 -8.13 41.63 -8.13
CA GLY A 5 -7.99 40.19 -7.97
C GLY A 5 -7.08 39.86 -6.78
N CYS A 6 -7.60 39.07 -5.85
CA CYS A 6 -6.80 38.39 -4.84
C CYS A 6 -6.69 36.93 -5.26
N GLY A 7 -5.77 36.66 -6.19
CA GLY A 7 -5.36 35.30 -6.51
C GLY A 7 -4.51 34.75 -5.37
N ARG A 8 -5.13 34.00 -4.45
CA ARG A 8 -4.38 33.15 -3.51
C ARG A 8 -3.76 32.02 -4.32
N LYS A 9 -2.49 32.16 -4.69
CA LYS A 9 -1.65 31.02 -5.09
C LYS A 9 -1.55 30.10 -3.87
N LEU A 10 -2.29 29.00 -3.87
CA LEU A 10 -2.10 27.90 -2.93
C LEU A 10 -0.77 27.24 -3.28
N SER A 11 0.26 27.46 -2.46
CA SER A 11 1.54 26.76 -2.58
C SER A 11 1.35 25.34 -2.05
N CYS A 12 1.15 24.38 -2.95
CA CYS A 12 1.20 22.97 -2.61
C CYS A 12 2.68 22.60 -2.38
N HIS A 13 3.08 22.40 -1.13
CA HIS A 13 4.39 21.85 -0.83
C HIS A 13 4.41 20.37 -1.26
N SER A 14 5.09 20.07 -2.36
CA SER A 14 5.43 18.69 -2.70
C SER A 14 6.52 18.23 -1.74
N HIS A 15 6.22 17.23 -0.92
CA HIS A 15 7.29 16.46 -0.28
C HIS A 15 8.09 15.78 -1.40
N ASP A 16 9.28 16.33 -1.64
CA ASP A 16 10.25 15.80 -2.58
C ASP A 16 10.78 14.47 -2.01
N TYR A 17 10.38 13.35 -2.60
CA TYR A 17 10.74 12.00 -2.14
C TYR A 17 12.15 11.58 -2.61
N GLY A 18 13.09 12.52 -2.58
CA GLY A 18 14.47 12.39 -3.06
C GLY A 18 15.50 11.89 -2.04
N ALA A 19 15.13 10.98 -1.12
CA ALA A 19 16.11 10.37 -0.20
C ALA A 19 16.56 8.98 -0.69
N LEU A 20 17.87 8.79 -0.85
CA LEU A 20 18.53 7.50 -1.02
C LEU A 20 18.30 6.67 0.26
N PHE A 21 17.49 5.61 0.21
CA PHE A 21 17.20 4.79 1.40
C PHE A 21 18.19 3.63 1.55
N ARG A 22 18.79 3.54 2.76
CA ARG A 22 19.57 2.40 3.24
C ARG A 22 18.65 1.50 4.06
N TYR A 23 18.32 0.31 3.58
CA TYR A 23 17.67 -0.71 4.40
C TYR A 23 18.75 -1.44 5.21
N GLN A 24 18.54 -1.59 6.53
CA GLN A 24 19.43 -2.38 7.38
C GLN A 24 18.83 -3.76 7.62
N TYR A 25 19.58 -4.80 7.24
CA TYR A 25 19.27 -6.15 7.64
C TYR A 25 19.62 -6.33 9.11
N LYS A 26 18.62 -6.65 9.94
CA LYS A 26 18.83 -7.02 11.32
C LYS A 26 18.58 -8.53 11.47
N PRO A 27 19.54 -9.31 11.99
CA PRO A 27 19.29 -10.68 12.38
C PRO A 27 18.29 -10.67 13.56
N ILE A 28 17.25 -11.51 13.47
CA ILE A 28 16.26 -11.67 14.53
C ILE A 28 16.52 -13.03 15.18
N ALA A 29 16.67 -13.05 16.51
CA ALA A 29 16.88 -14.29 17.26
C ALA A 29 15.62 -15.18 17.19
N ALA A 30 15.80 -16.44 16.78
CA ALA A 30 14.73 -17.41 16.52
C ALA A 30 13.78 -17.60 17.72
N ASP A 31 14.33 -17.58 18.93
CA ASP A 31 13.62 -17.87 20.18
C ASP A 31 12.64 -16.76 20.58
N SER A 32 12.65 -15.63 19.87
CA SER A 32 11.88 -14.43 20.19
C SER A 32 10.98 -13.94 19.04
N ILE A 33 10.83 -14.72 17.97
CA ILE A 33 10.09 -14.28 16.76
C ILE A 33 8.57 -14.29 16.95
N TYR A 34 8.06 -15.21 17.76
CA TYR A 34 6.62 -15.40 17.98
C TYR A 34 6.06 -14.46 19.06
N PRO A 35 4.76 -14.13 19.00
CA PRO A 35 3.87 -14.34 17.85
C PRO A 35 4.13 -13.28 16.76
N PHE A 36 3.79 -13.61 15.51
CA PHE A 36 3.86 -12.67 14.38
C PHE A 36 2.75 -12.87 13.36
N LEU A 37 2.55 -11.87 12.50
CA LEU A 37 1.75 -12.02 11.29
C LEU A 37 2.62 -12.27 10.08
N LEU A 38 2.25 -13.28 9.30
CA LEU A 38 2.74 -13.48 7.95
C LEU A 38 1.69 -12.98 6.96
N VAL A 39 2.09 -12.01 6.15
CA VAL A 39 1.26 -11.45 5.09
C VAL A 39 1.84 -11.91 3.77
N ASN A 40 1.22 -12.91 3.17
CA ASN A 40 1.65 -13.42 1.88
C ASN A 40 0.90 -12.70 0.76
N ILE A 41 1.62 -11.89 -0.02
CA ILE A 41 1.08 -11.13 -1.15
C ILE A 41 1.51 -11.78 -2.47
N GLY A 42 0.59 -12.55 -3.06
CA GLY A 42 0.71 -13.14 -4.39
C GLY A 42 -0.33 -12.55 -5.33
N THR A 43 -1.07 -13.39 -6.05
CA THR A 43 -2.24 -12.96 -6.84
C THR A 43 -3.28 -12.26 -5.96
N GLY A 44 -3.59 -12.87 -4.81
CA GLY A 44 -4.33 -12.26 -3.70
C GLY A 44 -3.45 -12.06 -2.47
N ILE A 45 -4.08 -11.81 -1.33
CA ILE A 45 -3.45 -11.59 -0.04
C ILE A 45 -3.98 -12.64 0.95
N SER A 46 -3.07 -13.30 1.66
CA SER A 46 -3.40 -14.14 2.82
C SER A 46 -2.69 -13.64 4.06
N VAL A 47 -3.44 -13.51 5.15
CA VAL A 47 -2.94 -13.08 6.45
C VAL A 47 -2.98 -14.27 7.39
N LEU A 48 -1.81 -14.70 7.85
CA LEU A 48 -1.67 -15.80 8.79
C LEU A 48 -1.13 -15.28 10.12
N LYS A 49 -1.80 -15.66 11.20
CA LYS A 49 -1.28 -15.53 12.57
C LYS A 49 -0.44 -16.75 12.87
N VAL A 50 0.79 -16.53 13.31
CA VAL A 50 1.71 -17.60 13.68
C VAL A 50 2.09 -17.42 15.16
N ASP A 51 1.61 -18.35 15.99
CA ASP A 51 1.80 -18.33 17.44
C ASP A 51 3.02 -19.17 17.86
N SER A 52 3.36 -20.22 17.11
CA SER A 52 4.52 -21.07 17.33
C SER A 52 4.91 -21.79 16.02
N PRO A 53 6.01 -22.58 15.99
CA PRO A 53 6.38 -23.35 14.81
C PRO A 53 5.29 -24.30 14.28
N SER A 54 4.45 -24.83 15.17
CA SER A 54 3.37 -25.78 14.84
C SER A 54 1.96 -25.19 14.96
N GLN A 55 1.82 -23.97 15.47
CA GLN A 55 0.52 -23.32 15.67
C GLN A 55 0.40 -22.07 14.80
N PHE A 56 -0.41 -22.18 13.75
CA PHE A 56 -0.72 -21.08 12.84
C PHE A 56 -2.16 -21.18 12.33
N GLN A 57 -2.74 -20.04 11.99
CA GLN A 57 -4.10 -19.96 11.45
C GLN A 57 -4.22 -18.82 10.45
N ARG A 58 -5.04 -19.01 9.41
CA ARG A 58 -5.40 -17.93 8.49
C ARG A 58 -6.47 -17.06 9.15
N VAL A 59 -6.12 -15.81 9.44
CA VAL A 59 -7.00 -14.85 10.12
C VAL A 59 -7.69 -13.88 9.16
N GLY A 60 -7.23 -13.81 7.91
CA GLY A 60 -7.82 -12.91 6.94
C GLY A 60 -7.17 -12.99 5.56
N GLY A 61 -7.57 -12.07 4.70
CA GLY A 61 -7.04 -11.94 3.35
C GLY A 61 -7.89 -11.01 2.49
N SER A 62 -7.42 -10.76 1.28
CA SER A 62 -8.11 -9.94 0.28
C SER A 62 -7.82 -10.50 -1.11
N SER A 63 -8.79 -10.39 -2.02
CA SER A 63 -8.60 -10.75 -3.43
C SER A 63 -7.79 -9.70 -4.20
N MET A 64 -7.65 -8.49 -3.66
CA MET A 64 -6.95 -7.37 -4.30
C MET A 64 -5.45 -7.37 -3.97
N GLY A 65 -4.74 -8.42 -4.39
CA GLY A 65 -3.29 -8.53 -4.27
C GLY A 65 -2.54 -8.07 -5.52
N GLY A 66 -1.41 -8.70 -5.81
CA GLY A 66 -0.61 -8.43 -7.01
C GLY A 66 -1.30 -8.77 -8.32
N GLY A 67 -2.24 -9.72 -8.31
CA GLY A 67 -3.06 -10.05 -9.48
C GLY A 67 -3.97 -8.90 -9.89
N ALA A 68 -4.56 -8.20 -8.91
CA ALA A 68 -5.35 -7.00 -9.18
C ALA A 68 -4.48 -5.86 -9.70
N PHE A 69 -3.27 -5.68 -9.15
CA PHE A 69 -2.32 -4.65 -9.63
C PHE A 69 -1.91 -4.88 -11.09
N ILE A 70 -1.49 -6.10 -11.45
CA ILE A 70 -1.09 -6.42 -12.84
C ILE A 70 -2.31 -6.41 -13.76
N GLY A 71 -3.38 -7.08 -13.36
CA GLY A 71 -4.57 -7.22 -14.20
C GLY A 71 -5.21 -5.88 -14.54
N LEU A 72 -5.45 -5.02 -13.53
CA LEU A 72 -5.97 -3.67 -13.77
C LEU A 72 -4.93 -2.78 -14.45
N GLY A 73 -3.65 -2.92 -14.12
CA GLY A 73 -2.57 -2.17 -14.77
C GLY A 73 -2.54 -2.42 -16.28
N ASN A 74 -2.62 -3.68 -16.70
CA ASN A 74 -2.67 -4.06 -18.11
C ASN A 74 -3.96 -3.61 -18.82
N LEU A 75 -5.08 -3.48 -18.09
CA LEU A 75 -6.34 -2.98 -18.67
C LEU A 75 -6.36 -1.46 -18.81
N LEU A 76 -5.66 -0.75 -17.93
CA LEU A 76 -5.74 0.71 -17.82
C LEU A 76 -4.53 1.45 -18.41
N THR A 77 -3.45 0.74 -18.72
CA THR A 77 -2.19 1.29 -19.23
C THR A 77 -1.62 0.41 -20.34
N SER A 78 -0.62 0.93 -21.05
CA SER A 78 0.12 0.19 -22.07
C SER A 78 1.17 -0.79 -21.50
N ALA A 79 1.35 -0.84 -20.18
CA ALA A 79 2.38 -1.67 -19.55
C ALA A 79 2.18 -3.16 -19.82
N GLN A 80 3.29 -3.85 -20.07
CA GLN A 80 3.32 -5.28 -20.40
C GLN A 80 3.85 -6.15 -19.25
N SER A 81 4.38 -5.53 -18.20
CA SER A 81 4.97 -6.25 -17.08
C SER A 81 4.74 -5.54 -15.75
N PHE A 82 4.85 -6.32 -14.68
CA PHE A 82 4.80 -5.80 -13.31
C PHE A 82 5.87 -4.72 -13.06
N ASP A 83 7.09 -4.94 -13.56
CA ASP A 83 8.20 -4.01 -13.35
C ASP A 83 7.98 -2.71 -14.13
N GLU A 84 7.41 -2.78 -15.32
CA GLU A 84 7.04 -1.60 -16.10
C GLU A 84 5.92 -0.79 -15.42
N LEU A 85 4.89 -1.46 -14.88
CA LEU A 85 3.84 -0.80 -14.10
C LEU A 85 4.41 -0.05 -12.89
N LEU A 86 5.37 -0.66 -12.19
CA LEU A 86 6.05 0.01 -11.08
C LEU A 86 6.86 1.21 -11.54
N LEU A 87 7.62 1.10 -12.63
CA LEU A 87 8.37 2.21 -13.22
C LEU A 87 7.47 3.36 -13.68
N MET A 88 6.30 3.05 -14.24
CA MET A 88 5.28 4.06 -14.55
C MET A 88 4.76 4.72 -13.28
N ALA A 89 4.44 3.93 -12.25
CA ALA A 89 4.01 4.43 -10.97
C ALA A 89 5.06 5.31 -10.27
N GLU A 90 6.36 5.10 -10.46
CA GLU A 90 7.38 5.99 -9.86
C GLU A 90 7.29 7.43 -10.40
N LYS A 91 6.89 7.58 -11.66
CA LYS A 91 6.84 8.86 -12.38
C LYS A 91 5.49 9.56 -12.30
N GLY A 92 4.46 8.86 -11.82
CA GLY A 92 3.09 9.36 -11.79
C GLY A 92 2.74 10.22 -10.59
N ASP A 93 1.71 11.03 -10.77
CA ASP A 93 1.08 11.83 -9.72
C ASP A 93 -0.37 11.39 -9.48
N HIS A 94 -0.56 10.62 -8.41
CA HIS A 94 -1.87 10.08 -8.05
C HIS A 94 -2.93 11.15 -7.78
N ARG A 95 -2.53 12.39 -7.44
CA ARG A 95 -3.45 13.50 -7.15
C ARG A 95 -4.26 13.91 -8.37
N LYS A 96 -3.86 13.51 -9.59
CA LYS A 96 -4.64 13.68 -10.82
C LYS A 96 -5.78 12.66 -10.96
N CYS A 97 -5.68 11.51 -10.30
CA CYS A 97 -6.65 10.40 -10.35
C CYS A 97 -7.52 10.30 -9.09
N ASP A 98 -6.91 10.47 -7.93
CA ASP A 98 -7.53 10.25 -6.62
C ASP A 98 -8.24 11.50 -6.09
N THR A 99 -9.38 11.30 -5.45
CA THR A 99 -10.01 12.34 -4.63
C THR A 99 -9.33 12.37 -3.26
N LEU A 100 -8.82 13.53 -2.87
CA LEU A 100 -8.20 13.77 -1.57
C LEU A 100 -9.20 14.40 -0.59
N VAL A 101 -8.88 14.37 0.70
CA VAL A 101 -9.67 15.05 1.76
C VAL A 101 -9.83 16.54 1.45
N CYS A 102 -8.78 17.20 0.98
CA CYS A 102 -8.85 18.62 0.61
C CYS A 102 -9.79 18.89 -0.57
N ASP A 103 -10.01 17.93 -1.46
CA ASP A 103 -10.94 18.08 -2.59
C ASP A 103 -12.41 18.07 -2.11
N ILE A 104 -12.67 17.53 -0.92
CA ILE A 104 -14.01 17.47 -0.30
C ILE A 104 -14.21 18.61 0.69
N TYR A 105 -13.22 18.87 1.55
CA TYR A 105 -13.34 19.77 2.70
C TYR A 105 -12.61 21.11 2.53
N GLY A 106 -11.87 21.31 1.43
CA GLY A 106 -11.08 22.53 1.19
C GLY A 106 -9.80 22.64 2.03
N GLY A 107 -9.45 21.61 2.79
CA GLY A 107 -8.29 21.55 3.69
C GLY A 107 -8.24 20.22 4.45
N SER A 108 -7.54 20.18 5.58
CA SER A 108 -7.61 19.05 6.52
C SER A 108 -8.98 18.98 7.19
N TYR A 109 -9.39 17.78 7.58
CA TYR A 109 -10.59 17.58 8.40
C TYR A 109 -10.20 17.24 9.84
N GLU A 110 -10.02 18.30 10.64
CA GLU A 110 -9.46 18.23 12.00
C GLU A 110 -10.31 17.39 12.96
N ASN A 111 -11.63 17.45 12.85
CA ASN A 111 -12.56 16.71 13.72
C ASN A 111 -12.34 15.19 13.69
N LEU A 112 -11.86 14.65 12.57
CA LEU A 112 -11.53 13.23 12.43
C LEU A 112 -10.02 12.98 12.25
N ASN A 113 -9.18 14.00 12.49
CA ASN A 113 -7.73 13.95 12.28
C ASN A 113 -7.32 13.47 10.88
N LEU A 114 -8.04 13.90 9.84
CA LEU A 114 -7.71 13.54 8.45
C LEU A 114 -6.85 14.64 7.81
N ALA A 115 -5.64 14.28 7.39
CA ALA A 115 -4.76 15.18 6.67
C ALA A 115 -5.34 15.57 5.29
N ALA A 116 -5.00 16.77 4.82
CA ALA A 116 -5.54 17.33 3.58
C ALA A 116 -5.18 16.50 2.33
N ASP A 117 -3.97 15.94 2.30
CA ASP A 117 -3.42 15.14 1.21
C ASP A 117 -3.79 13.65 1.29
N LEU A 118 -4.53 13.24 2.31
CA LEU A 118 -5.02 11.88 2.44
C LEU A 118 -5.98 11.54 1.30
N ILE A 119 -5.80 10.36 0.70
CA ILE A 119 -6.74 9.83 -0.30
C ILE A 119 -8.07 9.53 0.40
N ALA A 120 -9.10 10.27 0.03
CA ALA A 120 -10.48 10.04 0.47
C ALA A 120 -11.19 8.99 -0.41
N GLY A 121 -10.82 8.93 -1.70
CA GLY A 121 -11.35 7.92 -2.62
C GLY A 121 -10.43 7.71 -3.83
N SER A 122 -9.94 6.48 -3.98
CA SER A 122 -9.09 6.10 -5.11
C SER A 122 -9.84 6.22 -6.44
N PHE A 123 -9.18 6.77 -7.46
CA PHE A 123 -9.76 7.05 -8.79
C PHE A 123 -11.01 7.96 -8.81
N GLY A 124 -11.33 8.64 -7.70
CA GLY A 124 -12.55 9.41 -7.57
C GLY A 124 -12.68 10.56 -8.59
N LYS A 125 -11.56 11.15 -9.03
CA LYS A 125 -11.55 12.20 -10.06
C LYS A 125 -11.81 11.63 -11.46
N CYS A 126 -11.48 10.36 -11.68
CA CYS A 126 -11.71 9.68 -12.96
C CYS A 126 -13.19 9.41 -13.26
N SER A 127 -14.06 9.41 -12.25
CA SER A 127 -15.52 9.26 -12.41
C SER A 127 -16.16 10.31 -13.33
N ARG A 128 -15.50 11.46 -13.49
CA ARG A 128 -15.96 12.58 -14.33
C ARG A 128 -15.37 12.56 -15.74
N MET A 129 -14.34 11.75 -16.01
CA MET A 129 -13.64 11.69 -17.30
C MET A 129 -14.50 11.12 -18.44
N GLY A 130 -15.55 10.36 -18.12
CA GLY A 130 -16.49 9.79 -19.10
C GLY A 130 -17.59 10.76 -19.58
N LYS A 131 -17.82 11.88 -18.89
CA LYS A 131 -18.79 12.90 -19.32
C LYS A 131 -18.10 13.91 -20.24
N ARG A 132 -17.87 13.49 -21.49
CA ARG A 132 -17.42 14.35 -22.58
C ARG A 132 -18.31 15.61 -22.65
N GLY A 133 -17.75 16.79 -22.35
CA GLY A 133 -18.32 18.06 -22.79
C GLY A 133 -18.44 19.21 -21.78
N ALA A 134 -18.14 19.04 -20.48
CA ALA A 134 -18.43 20.11 -19.51
C ALA A 134 -17.35 20.31 -18.44
N ARG A 135 -16.23 20.92 -18.85
CA ARG A 135 -15.43 21.96 -18.16
C ARG A 135 -13.99 21.91 -18.67
N GLY A 136 -13.49 23.08 -19.10
CA GLY A 136 -12.21 23.24 -19.77
C GLY A 136 -11.00 22.75 -18.98
N ASP A 137 -9.91 22.51 -19.71
CA ASP A 137 -8.52 22.39 -19.26
C ASP A 137 -8.20 21.43 -18.11
N GLN A 138 -9.06 20.47 -17.79
CA GLN A 138 -8.68 19.42 -16.85
C GLN A 138 -7.85 18.38 -17.61
N GLU A 139 -6.52 18.51 -17.50
CA GLU A 139 -5.53 17.56 -18.03
C GLU A 139 -5.98 16.13 -17.74
N ARG A 140 -6.14 15.34 -18.81
CA ARG A 140 -6.46 13.92 -18.70
C ARG A 140 -5.33 13.25 -17.92
N ALA A 141 -5.67 12.44 -16.92
CA ALA A 141 -4.68 11.65 -16.19
C ALA A 141 -3.83 10.82 -17.18
N SER A 142 -2.51 10.88 -17.02
CA SER A 142 -1.58 10.08 -17.79
C SER A 142 -1.59 8.62 -17.31
N GLU A 143 -1.05 7.70 -18.12
CA GLU A 143 -0.92 6.30 -17.71
C GLU A 143 -0.03 6.15 -16.47
N GLN A 144 0.98 7.02 -16.31
CA GLN A 144 1.82 7.07 -15.11
C GLN A 144 1.01 7.45 -13.87
N ASP A 145 0.13 8.45 -13.98
CA ASP A 145 -0.76 8.87 -12.88
C ASP A 145 -1.72 7.75 -12.48
N ILE A 146 -2.25 7.03 -13.47
CA ILE A 146 -3.10 5.85 -13.28
C ILE A 146 -2.32 4.74 -12.57
N ALA A 147 -1.11 4.43 -13.02
CA ALA A 147 -0.26 3.41 -12.40
C ALA A 147 0.09 3.76 -10.94
N LYS A 148 0.39 5.04 -10.65
CA LYS A 148 0.62 5.53 -9.29
C LYS A 148 -0.62 5.36 -8.41
N SER A 149 -1.77 5.81 -8.90
CA SER A 149 -3.05 5.69 -8.19
C SER A 149 -3.38 4.23 -7.91
N LEU A 150 -3.16 3.35 -8.89
CA LEU A 150 -3.39 1.91 -8.74
C LEU A 150 -2.48 1.29 -7.67
N LEU A 151 -1.19 1.62 -7.69
CA LEU A 151 -0.23 1.13 -6.70
C LEU A 151 -0.62 1.55 -5.28
N LEU A 152 -1.02 2.82 -5.11
CA LEU A 152 -1.45 3.36 -3.82
C LEU A 152 -2.76 2.73 -3.36
N MET A 153 -3.72 2.52 -4.26
CA MET A 153 -5.00 1.86 -3.95
C MET A 153 -4.76 0.44 -3.41
N ILE A 154 -3.98 -0.38 -4.12
CA ILE A 154 -3.67 -1.75 -3.69
C ILE A 154 -2.87 -1.76 -2.37
N SER A 155 -1.86 -0.90 -2.26
CA SER A 155 -1.04 -0.83 -1.03
C SER A 155 -1.83 -0.35 0.19
N ASN A 156 -2.73 0.62 0.01
CA ASN A 156 -3.61 1.09 1.08
C ASN A 156 -4.64 0.03 1.46
N ASN A 157 -5.18 -0.72 0.49
CA ASN A 157 -6.07 -1.84 0.78
C ASN A 157 -5.35 -2.93 1.60
N ILE A 158 -4.11 -3.27 1.25
CA ILE A 158 -3.28 -4.18 2.04
C ILE A 158 -3.11 -3.63 3.46
N GLY A 159 -2.73 -2.36 3.61
CA GLY A 159 -2.58 -1.73 4.92
C GLY A 159 -3.85 -1.78 5.77
N GLN A 160 -5.01 -1.52 5.17
CA GLN A 160 -6.32 -1.58 5.83
C GLN A 160 -6.67 -3.01 6.28
N VAL A 161 -6.58 -4.00 5.38
CA VAL A 161 -6.88 -5.41 5.70
C VAL A 161 -6.00 -5.90 6.86
N LEU A 162 -4.74 -5.48 6.89
CA LEU A 162 -3.82 -5.81 7.98
C LEU A 162 -4.20 -5.12 9.27
N ALA A 163 -4.51 -3.83 9.22
CA ALA A 163 -4.97 -3.11 10.40
C ALA A 163 -6.26 -3.72 10.96
N GLU A 164 -7.25 -4.05 10.13
CA GLU A 164 -8.47 -4.72 10.55
C GLU A 164 -8.18 -6.08 11.19
N SER A 165 -7.36 -6.90 10.53
CA SER A 165 -6.95 -8.22 11.06
C SER A 165 -6.29 -8.08 12.42
N ILE A 166 -5.42 -7.07 12.59
CA ILE A 166 -4.70 -6.86 13.84
C ILE A 166 -5.62 -6.33 14.93
N MET A 167 -6.48 -5.36 14.62
CA MET A 167 -7.48 -4.87 15.57
C MET A 167 -8.39 -6.00 16.04
N ALA A 168 -8.89 -6.85 15.14
CA ALA A 168 -9.69 -8.02 15.50
C ALA A 168 -8.96 -8.95 16.48
N MET A 169 -7.65 -9.16 16.28
CA MET A 169 -6.83 -9.96 17.20
C MET A 169 -6.58 -9.26 18.54
N LEU A 170 -6.38 -7.93 18.57
CA LEU A 170 -6.14 -7.15 19.78
C LEU A 170 -7.40 -7.04 20.67
N TYR A 171 -8.58 -6.92 20.06
CA TYR A 171 -9.84 -6.88 20.81
C TYR A 171 -10.24 -8.27 21.32
N GLY A 172 -9.87 -9.35 20.61
CA GLY A 172 -10.19 -10.72 21.00
C GLY A 172 -9.19 -11.37 21.97
N MET A 173 -7.92 -10.93 21.97
CA MET A 173 -6.87 -11.55 22.78
C MET A 173 -5.88 -10.47 23.29
N ARG A 174 -5.49 -10.57 24.57
CA ARG A 174 -4.52 -9.68 25.25
C ARG A 174 -3.07 -9.78 24.72
N PHE A 175 -2.85 -9.84 23.41
CA PHE A 175 -1.51 -9.98 22.84
C PHE A 175 -1.02 -8.68 22.22
N ALA A 176 0.12 -8.17 22.70
CA ALA A 176 0.82 -7.07 22.08
C ALA A 176 1.64 -7.56 20.86
N MET A 177 0.97 -7.86 19.74
CA MET A 177 1.66 -8.25 18.51
C MET A 177 2.18 -7.01 17.78
N LYS A 178 3.50 -6.92 17.62
CA LYS A 178 4.17 -5.74 17.02
C LYS A 178 4.79 -5.98 15.64
N ARG A 179 4.89 -7.24 15.22
CA ARG A 179 5.71 -7.66 14.07
C ARG A 179 4.85 -8.22 12.95
N ILE A 180 4.98 -7.63 11.77
CA ILE A 180 4.34 -8.07 10.53
C ILE A 180 5.43 -8.42 9.53
N TYR A 181 5.50 -9.68 9.12
CA TYR A 181 6.37 -10.14 8.06
C TYR A 181 5.61 -10.18 6.74
N PHE A 182 6.16 -9.49 5.74
CA PHE A 182 5.64 -9.58 4.40
C PHE A 182 6.39 -10.63 3.59
N GLY A 183 5.62 -11.53 2.97
CA GLY A 183 6.08 -12.54 2.04
C GLY A 183 5.35 -12.43 0.69
N GLY A 184 5.75 -13.28 -0.24
CA GLY A 184 5.16 -13.37 -1.58
C GLY A 184 5.90 -12.54 -2.63
N PHE A 185 5.47 -12.71 -3.88
CA PHE A 185 6.19 -12.18 -5.04
C PHE A 185 5.74 -10.78 -5.47
N PHE A 186 4.88 -10.11 -4.71
CA PHE A 186 4.48 -8.73 -5.02
C PHE A 186 5.56 -7.71 -4.68
N ILE A 187 6.36 -7.93 -3.65
CA ILE A 187 7.31 -6.92 -3.16
C ILE A 187 8.56 -6.86 -4.07
N ARG A 188 9.10 -8.01 -4.50
CA ARG A 188 10.27 -8.18 -5.40
C ARG A 188 11.44 -7.24 -5.10
N LYS A 189 11.67 -6.90 -3.83
CA LYS A 189 12.66 -5.90 -3.40
C LYS A 189 12.50 -4.50 -4.02
N HIS A 190 11.33 -4.18 -4.56
CA HIS A 190 11.04 -2.84 -5.08
C HIS A 190 10.89 -1.84 -3.93
N PRO A 191 11.79 -0.83 -3.82
CA PRO A 191 11.79 0.09 -2.69
C PRO A 191 10.48 0.86 -2.55
N ILE A 192 9.82 1.15 -3.68
CA ILE A 192 8.55 1.88 -3.69
C ILE A 192 7.41 1.07 -3.07
N THR A 193 7.35 -0.23 -3.36
CA THR A 193 6.35 -1.13 -2.77
C THR A 193 6.58 -1.27 -1.26
N MET A 194 7.82 -1.52 -0.85
CA MET A 194 8.19 -1.62 0.57
C MET A 194 7.88 -0.33 1.34
N ARG A 195 8.20 0.83 0.75
CA ARG A 195 7.92 2.14 1.35
C ARG A 195 6.43 2.37 1.51
N THR A 196 5.65 2.08 0.46
CA THR A 196 4.21 2.32 0.46
C THR A 196 3.51 1.42 1.48
N LEU A 197 3.90 0.15 1.55
CA LEU A 197 3.39 -0.79 2.57
C LEU A 197 3.78 -0.35 3.99
N SER A 198 5.04 0.06 4.20
CA SER A 198 5.51 0.53 5.51
C SER A 198 4.74 1.77 5.98
N TYR A 199 4.52 2.72 5.06
CA TYR A 199 3.72 3.91 5.33
C TYR A 199 2.28 3.55 5.69
N ALA A 200 1.64 2.69 4.91
CA ALA A 200 0.26 2.27 5.15
C ALA A 200 0.13 1.56 6.51
N ILE A 201 1.04 0.66 6.85
CA ILE A 201 1.07 0.01 8.17
C ILE A 201 1.25 1.01 9.29
N ASN A 202 2.23 1.91 9.19
CA ASN A 202 2.47 2.92 10.22
C ASN A 202 1.23 3.82 10.42
N TYR A 203 0.61 4.24 9.32
CA TYR A 203 -0.59 5.07 9.34
C TYR A 203 -1.76 4.37 10.04
N TRP A 204 -2.15 3.17 9.59
CA TRP A 204 -3.32 2.47 10.13
C TRP A 204 -3.09 1.88 11.53
N SER A 205 -1.85 1.54 11.89
CA SER A 205 -1.50 1.06 13.23
C SER A 205 -1.23 2.17 14.24
N LYS A 206 -1.22 3.44 13.81
CA LYS A 206 -0.78 4.60 14.62
C LYS A 206 0.63 4.40 15.20
N GLY A 207 1.54 3.82 14.41
CA GLY A 207 2.93 3.56 14.78
C GLY A 207 3.16 2.40 15.75
N ASN A 208 2.13 1.61 16.07
CA ASN A 208 2.27 0.48 17.01
C ASN A 208 2.86 -0.79 16.36
N MET A 209 3.00 -0.82 15.04
CA MET A 209 3.41 -1.99 14.29
C MET A 209 4.53 -1.68 13.33
N GLU A 210 5.44 -2.63 13.20
CA GLU A 210 6.59 -2.56 12.30
C GLU A 210 6.37 -3.51 11.11
N ALA A 211 6.51 -2.96 9.90
CA ALA A 211 6.55 -3.72 8.66
C ALA A 211 7.96 -4.27 8.43
N LEU A 212 8.08 -5.60 8.44
CA LEU A 212 9.34 -6.33 8.24
C LEU A 212 9.30 -7.06 6.89
N PHE A 213 10.42 -7.02 6.18
CA PHE A 213 10.57 -7.62 4.85
C PHE A 213 11.71 -8.62 4.84
N MET A 214 11.58 -9.67 4.03
CA MET A 214 12.54 -10.76 3.95
C MET A 214 13.28 -10.75 2.61
N LYS A 215 14.58 -11.09 2.64
CA LYS A 215 15.39 -11.16 1.41
C LYS A 215 14.85 -12.19 0.40
N HIS A 216 14.23 -13.26 0.90
CA HIS A 216 13.70 -14.40 0.12
C HIS A 216 12.17 -14.51 0.27
N GLU A 217 11.48 -13.37 0.32
CA GLU A 217 10.03 -13.24 0.48
C GLU A 217 9.19 -14.15 -0.45
N GLY A 218 9.62 -14.37 -1.69
CA GLY A 218 8.89 -15.19 -2.67
C GLY A 218 9.09 -16.71 -2.57
N TYR A 219 10.01 -17.18 -1.72
CA TYR A 219 10.43 -18.59 -1.70
C TYR A 219 9.97 -19.38 -0.48
N LEU A 220 9.23 -18.75 0.44
CA LEU A 220 8.83 -19.37 1.72
C LEU A 220 8.11 -20.71 1.51
N GLY A 221 7.15 -20.77 0.57
CA GLY A 221 6.42 -22.00 0.29
C GLY A 221 7.28 -23.10 -0.32
N ALA A 222 8.19 -22.75 -1.23
CA ALA A 222 9.09 -23.72 -1.87
C ALA A 222 10.12 -24.28 -0.87
N VAL A 223 10.68 -23.44 -0.01
CA VAL A 223 11.59 -23.86 1.06
C VAL A 223 10.87 -24.74 2.08
N GLY A 224 9.65 -24.36 2.47
CA GLY A 224 8.82 -25.18 3.37
C GLY A 224 8.57 -26.57 2.80
N ALA A 225 8.17 -26.67 1.53
CA ALA A 225 7.96 -27.95 0.85
C ALA A 225 9.25 -28.77 0.73
N PHE A 226 10.40 -28.13 0.47
CA PHE A 226 11.69 -28.81 0.41
C PHE A 226 12.09 -29.43 1.76
N LEU A 227 11.86 -28.70 2.87
CA LEU A 227 12.19 -29.19 4.21
C LEU A 227 11.26 -30.34 4.64
N ASP A 228 9.99 -30.30 4.25
CA ASP A 228 9.01 -31.36 4.53
C ASP A 228 9.43 -32.72 3.93
N VAL A 229 10.04 -32.70 2.74
CA VAL A 229 10.56 -33.90 2.07
C VAL A 229 11.83 -34.45 2.74
N GLY A 230 12.53 -33.64 3.55
CA GLY A 230 13.73 -34.06 4.28
C GLY A 230 13.47 -34.79 5.59
N ASP A 231 12.23 -34.74 6.11
CA ASP A 231 11.80 -35.38 7.36
C ASP A 231 11.05 -36.72 7.14
N THR A 232 11.01 -37.21 5.88
CA THR A 232 10.55 -38.58 5.51
C THR A 232 11.70 -39.46 5.08
#